data_AF-X0Y4B2-F1
#
_entry.id   AF-X0Y4B2-F1
#
_cell.length_a   1.000
_cell.length_b   1.000
_cell.length_c   1.000
_cell.angle_alpha   90.00
_cell.angle_beta   90.00
_cell.angle_gamma   90.00
#
_symmetry.space_group_name_H-M   'P 1'
#
loop_
_entity.id
_entity.type
_entity.pdbx_description
1 polymer ?
#
loop_
_entity_poly.entity_id
_entity_poly.type
_entity_poly.pdbx_seq_one_letter_code
_entity_poly.pdbx_strand_id
1 'polypeptide(L)'
;MNMAREQTKEAKYLYCIIKCSEERSFNGIPAIGGDGIHTVVFGDLACVVSDSTDIKYDSTRANMMAHETVIEQVMKEFTVLPIRFSTVTRKDTDSPVDDIQHKLLEKRYKEFLKLHEEMDSRVELGLKALWRDEKAIYQEIVSEHGELRKLRDSVEGKSP
;
A
#
# COMPACT_ATOMS: atom_id res chain seq x y z
N MET A 1 -21.01 26.65 23.65
CA MET A 1 -20.31 25.46 24.17
C MET A 1 -20.51 24.36 23.14
N ASN A 2 -19.58 24.24 22.18
CA ASN A 2 -19.69 23.23 21.12
C ASN A 2 -19.12 21.93 21.65
N MET A 3 -19.99 20.96 21.91
CA MET A 3 -19.58 19.56 22.09
C MET A 3 -19.16 19.05 20.72
N ALA A 4 -17.85 18.80 20.55
CA ALA A 4 -17.38 17.96 19.46
C ALA A 4 -18.06 16.60 19.62
N ARG A 5 -18.84 16.18 18.62
CA ARG A 5 -19.40 14.83 18.58
C ARG A 5 -18.22 13.86 18.63
N GLU A 6 -18.15 13.07 19.69
CA GLU A 6 -17.30 11.89 19.77
C GLU A 6 -17.68 11.00 18.57
N GLN A 7 -16.82 10.91 17.57
CA GLN A 7 -17.09 10.10 16.40
C GLN A 7 -16.89 8.63 16.79
N THR A 8 -17.98 7.86 16.81
CA THR A 8 -17.95 6.42 17.09
C THR A 8 -17.05 5.72 16.07
N LYS A 9 -16.06 4.96 16.56
CA LYS A 9 -15.11 4.20 15.72
C LYS A 9 -15.71 2.85 15.32
N GLU A 10 -16.68 2.92 14.43
CA GLU A 10 -17.43 1.76 13.90
C GLU A 10 -16.78 1.14 12.66
N ALA A 11 -15.56 1.54 12.29
CA ALA A 11 -14.84 0.98 11.16
C ALA A 11 -13.42 0.57 11.54
N LYS A 12 -12.79 -0.21 10.67
CA LYS A 12 -11.37 -0.58 10.76
C LYS A 12 -10.64 -0.07 9.53
N TYR A 13 -9.49 0.57 9.74
CA TYR A 13 -8.55 0.91 8.68
C TYR A 13 -7.56 -0.25 8.49
N LEU A 14 -7.36 -0.71 7.26
CA LEU A 14 -6.56 -1.91 6.96
C LEU A 14 -5.18 -1.54 6.40
N TYR A 15 -4.12 -2.07 7.00
CA TYR A 15 -2.73 -1.81 6.58
C TYR A 15 -2.13 -2.94 5.74
N CYS A 16 -2.15 -4.17 6.27
CA CYS A 16 -1.56 -5.33 5.61
C CYS A 16 -2.16 -6.64 6.15
N ILE A 17 -1.84 -7.74 5.48
CA ILE A 17 -2.14 -9.11 5.91
C ILE A 17 -0.83 -9.80 6.26
N ILE A 18 -0.82 -10.55 7.36
CA ILE A 18 0.31 -11.32 7.86
C ILE A 18 -0.11 -12.76 8.18
N LYS A 19 0.85 -13.67 8.18
CA LYS A 19 0.66 -15.01 8.76
C LYS A 19 0.81 -14.93 10.28
N CYS A 20 -0.31 -14.96 11.00
CA CYS A 20 -0.38 -14.90 12.45
C CYS A 20 -1.69 -15.52 12.93
N SER A 21 -1.61 -16.42 13.92
CA SER A 21 -2.78 -17.07 14.55
C SER A 21 -3.13 -16.48 15.92
N GLU A 22 -2.43 -15.43 16.34
CA GLU A 22 -2.56 -14.81 17.66
C GLU A 22 -2.90 -13.33 17.53
N GLU A 23 -3.67 -12.81 18.49
CA GLU A 23 -3.90 -11.39 18.59
C GLU A 23 -2.61 -10.66 18.99
N ARG A 24 -2.28 -9.61 18.24
CA ARG A 24 -1.11 -8.75 18.47
C ARG A 24 -1.52 -7.29 18.45
N SER A 25 -0.81 -6.48 19.22
CA SER A 25 -0.90 -5.03 19.21
C SER A 25 0.47 -4.42 18.95
N PHE A 26 0.50 -3.38 18.12
CA PHE A 26 1.71 -2.66 17.74
C PHE A 26 1.64 -1.25 18.31
N ASN A 27 2.40 -1.02 19.38
CA ASN A 27 2.37 0.21 20.15
C ASN A 27 3.47 1.19 19.72
N GLY A 28 3.26 2.48 19.98
CA GLY A 28 4.28 3.52 19.74
C GLY A 28 4.41 3.94 18.27
N ILE A 29 3.48 3.55 17.41
CA ILE A 29 3.45 3.89 15.98
C ILE A 29 2.25 4.79 15.70
N PRO A 30 2.40 5.88 14.92
CA PRO A 30 1.26 6.71 14.52
C PRO A 30 0.24 5.93 13.69
N ALA A 31 -0.95 5.71 14.24
CA ALA A 31 -2.05 5.05 13.54
C ALA A 31 -2.89 6.05 12.74
N ILE A 32 -3.40 5.62 11.59
CA ILE A 32 -4.51 6.28 10.89
C ILE A 32 -5.81 6.05 11.69
N GLY A 33 -6.58 7.11 11.94
CA GLY A 33 -7.86 7.00 12.67
C GLY A 33 -7.77 7.06 14.21
N GLY A 34 -6.55 7.06 14.74
CA GLY A 34 -6.23 7.60 16.05
C GLY A 34 -6.18 6.62 17.22
N ASP A 35 -6.51 5.35 17.05
CA ASP A 35 -6.30 4.33 18.10
C ASP A 35 -5.37 3.20 17.63
N GLY A 36 -4.80 2.52 18.62
CA GLY A 36 -3.71 1.56 18.46
C GLY A 36 -3.89 0.54 17.34
N ILE A 37 -2.76 0.11 16.80
CA ILE A 37 -2.72 -0.87 15.72
C ILE A 37 -2.79 -2.26 16.34
N HIS A 38 -3.69 -3.09 15.84
CA HIS A 38 -3.91 -4.45 16.33
C HIS A 38 -4.29 -5.39 15.18
N THR A 39 -4.37 -6.67 15.46
CA THR A 39 -4.73 -7.70 14.47
C THR A 39 -6.18 -8.14 14.60
N VAL A 40 -6.84 -8.39 13.46
CA VAL A 40 -8.03 -9.22 13.36
C VAL A 40 -7.63 -10.56 12.75
N VAL A 41 -7.78 -11.65 13.52
CA VAL A 41 -7.26 -12.99 13.18
C VAL A 41 -8.34 -13.88 12.56
N PHE A 42 -7.98 -14.65 11.54
CA PHE A 42 -8.78 -15.77 11.01
C PHE A 42 -7.85 -16.94 10.66
N GLY A 43 -7.93 -18.04 11.43
CA GLY A 43 -7.05 -19.19 11.25
C GLY A 43 -5.60 -18.85 11.56
N ASP A 44 -4.71 -19.00 10.58
CA ASP A 44 -3.30 -18.62 10.65
C ASP A 44 -2.97 -17.32 9.88
N LEU A 45 -3.99 -16.58 9.45
CA LEU A 45 -3.85 -15.24 8.87
C LEU A 45 -4.41 -14.18 9.80
N ALA A 46 -3.83 -12.99 9.74
CA ALA A 46 -4.35 -11.82 10.42
C ALA A 46 -4.26 -10.58 9.54
N CYS A 47 -5.26 -9.71 9.63
CA CYS A 47 -5.20 -8.38 9.06
C CYS A 47 -4.78 -7.39 10.15
N VAL A 48 -3.74 -6.59 9.87
CA VAL A 48 -3.30 -5.51 10.75
C VAL A 48 -4.17 -4.29 10.47
N VAL A 49 -4.81 -3.78 11.53
CA VAL A 49 -5.80 -2.71 11.47
C VAL A 49 -5.64 -1.68 12.60
N SER A 50 -6.29 -0.54 12.46
CA SER A 50 -6.56 0.39 13.56
C SER A 50 -8.05 0.74 13.60
N ASP A 51 -8.54 1.15 14.76
CA ASP A 51 -9.89 1.66 14.87
C ASP A 51 -10.01 2.99 14.12
N SER A 52 -11.07 3.09 13.33
CA SER A 52 -11.29 4.17 12.39
C SER A 52 -12.74 4.61 12.43
N THR A 53 -12.96 5.85 12.02
CA THR A 53 -14.28 6.30 11.61
C THR A 53 -14.51 5.90 10.15
N ASP A 54 -15.76 5.75 9.72
CA ASP A 54 -16.12 5.45 8.34
C ASP A 54 -15.92 6.70 7.46
N ILE A 55 -14.65 7.04 7.22
CA ILE A 55 -14.24 8.16 6.38
C ILE A 55 -13.21 7.70 5.38
N LYS A 56 -13.22 8.35 4.22
CA LYS A 56 -12.10 8.26 3.29
C LYS A 56 -10.98 9.16 3.79
N TYR A 57 -9.78 8.62 3.91
CA TYR A 57 -8.61 9.40 4.30
C TYR A 57 -8.00 10.04 3.06
N ASP A 58 -7.78 11.35 3.12
CA ASP A 58 -7.08 12.07 2.06
C ASP A 58 -5.66 11.52 1.91
N SER A 59 -5.18 11.44 0.66
CA SER A 59 -3.82 11.03 0.29
C SER A 59 -2.79 12.12 0.58
N THR A 60 -2.85 12.68 1.79
CA THR A 60 -1.84 13.62 2.28
C THR A 60 -0.53 12.89 2.51
N ARG A 61 0.59 13.60 2.40
CA ARG A 61 1.91 13.03 2.68
C ARG A 61 1.97 12.43 4.08
N ALA A 62 1.39 13.11 5.08
CA ALA A 62 1.38 12.63 6.46
C ALA A 62 0.64 11.28 6.59
N ASN A 63 -0.55 11.15 5.98
CA ASN A 63 -1.31 9.91 6.06
C ASN A 63 -0.62 8.76 5.31
N MET A 64 -0.08 9.03 4.11
CA MET A 64 0.65 8.01 3.35
C MET A 64 1.90 7.53 4.09
N MET A 65 2.65 8.46 4.70
CA MET A 65 3.83 8.09 5.50
C MET A 65 3.44 7.31 6.76
N ALA A 66 2.34 7.65 7.43
CA ALA A 66 1.87 6.90 8.59
C ALA A 66 1.43 5.47 8.20
N HIS A 67 0.68 5.31 7.10
CA HIS A 67 0.32 4.01 6.55
C HIS A 67 1.56 3.15 6.27
N GLU A 68 2.54 3.72 5.57
CA GLU A 68 3.78 3.03 5.24
C GLU A 68 4.59 2.68 6.49
N THR A 69 4.69 3.60 7.44
CA THR A 69 5.42 3.37 8.70
C THR A 69 4.85 2.16 9.45
N VAL A 70 3.53 2.00 9.50
CA VAL A 70 2.91 0.81 10.14
C VAL A 70 3.34 -0.47 9.44
N ILE A 71 3.29 -0.50 8.10
CA ILE A 71 3.70 -1.67 7.31
C ILE A 71 5.19 -1.98 7.57
N GLU A 72 6.07 -0.99 7.51
CA GLU A 72 7.51 -1.15 7.77
C GLU A 72 7.81 -1.67 9.19
N GLN A 73 7.03 -1.27 10.20
CA GLN A 73 7.22 -1.81 11.55
C GLN A 73 6.78 -3.27 11.65
N VAL A 74 5.65 -3.63 11.05
CA VAL A 74 5.17 -5.03 11.02
C VAL A 74 6.14 -5.92 10.24
N MET A 75 6.74 -5.40 9.17
CA MET A 75 7.74 -6.09 8.35
C MET A 75 8.99 -6.54 9.11
N LYS A 76 9.29 -5.93 10.27
CA LYS A 76 10.43 -6.33 11.11
C LYS A 76 10.26 -7.73 11.71
N GLU A 77 9.00 -8.17 11.87
CA GLU A 77 8.66 -9.43 12.52
C GLU A 77 7.92 -10.40 11.58
N PHE A 78 7.27 -9.89 10.53
CA PHE A 78 6.41 -10.68 9.65
C PHE A 78 6.66 -10.42 8.17
N THR A 79 6.48 -11.43 7.33
CA THR A 79 6.21 -11.20 5.90
C THR A 79 4.84 -10.55 5.76
N VAL A 80 4.78 -9.41 5.07
CA VAL A 80 3.54 -8.63 4.89
C VAL A 80 3.02 -8.76 3.46
N LEU A 81 1.70 -8.74 3.32
CA LEU A 81 1.00 -8.44 2.08
C LEU A 81 0.37 -7.05 2.22
N PRO A 82 0.97 -5.99 1.64
CA PRO A 82 0.48 -4.62 1.79
C PRO A 82 -0.93 -4.45 1.21
N ILE A 83 -1.80 -3.77 1.97
CA ILE A 83 -3.11 -3.34 1.48
C ILE A 83 -2.99 -1.90 0.97
N ARG A 84 -3.77 -1.59 -0.07
CA ARG A 84 -3.84 -0.25 -0.65
C ARG A 84 -4.20 0.78 0.42
N PHE A 85 -3.50 1.91 0.41
CA PHE A 85 -3.83 3.08 1.23
C PHE A 85 -5.32 3.45 1.17
N SER A 86 -5.87 3.88 2.31
CA SER A 86 -7.26 4.28 2.50
C SER A 86 -8.27 3.14 2.27
N THR A 87 -7.90 1.90 2.62
CA THR A 87 -8.84 0.77 2.69
C THR A 87 -9.47 0.72 4.08
N VAL A 88 -10.79 0.90 4.14
CA VAL A 88 -11.58 0.96 5.39
C VAL A 88 -12.78 0.02 5.25
N THR A 89 -13.17 -0.67 6.33
CA THR A 89 -14.41 -1.46 6.37
C THR A 89 -15.64 -0.55 6.20
N ARG A 90 -16.68 -1.07 5.56
CA ARG A 90 -17.90 -0.28 5.29
C ARG A 90 -18.82 -0.29 6.51
N LYS A 91 -19.66 0.74 6.64
CA LYS A 91 -20.64 0.86 7.73
C LYS A 91 -21.90 0.01 7.56
N ASP A 92 -22.18 -0.52 6.36
CA ASP A 92 -23.38 -1.33 6.09
C ASP A 92 -23.29 -2.77 6.65
N THR A 93 -22.37 -3.02 7.58
CA THR A 93 -22.10 -4.36 8.10
C THR A 93 -22.20 -4.37 9.62
N ASP A 94 -22.82 -5.44 10.14
CA ASP A 94 -23.13 -5.57 11.56
C ASP A 94 -21.86 -5.68 12.43
N SER A 95 -20.73 -6.09 11.84
CA SER A 95 -19.43 -6.23 12.50
C SER A 95 -18.28 -6.02 11.49
N PRO A 96 -17.47 -4.95 11.65
CA PRO A 96 -16.24 -4.75 10.88
C PRO A 96 -15.24 -5.91 11.02
N VAL A 97 -15.25 -6.58 12.18
CA VAL A 97 -14.39 -7.74 12.45
C VAL A 97 -14.82 -8.92 11.60
N ASP A 98 -16.12 -9.19 11.54
CA ASP A 98 -16.68 -10.30 10.75
C ASP A 98 -16.46 -10.07 9.25
N ASP A 99 -16.53 -8.81 8.80
CA ASP A 99 -16.17 -8.44 7.43
C ASP A 99 -14.72 -8.81 7.10
N ILE A 100 -13.78 -8.47 7.98
CA ILE A 100 -12.38 -8.80 7.79
C ILE A 100 -12.18 -10.32 7.84
N GLN A 101 -12.75 -11.00 8.82
CA GLN A 101 -12.58 -12.44 8.99
C GLN A 101 -13.20 -13.22 7.83
N HIS A 102 -14.47 -12.98 7.50
CA HIS A 102 -15.22 -13.82 6.58
C HIS A 102 -15.23 -13.30 5.14
N LYS A 103 -15.36 -11.99 4.93
CA LYS A 103 -15.46 -11.42 3.57
C LYS A 103 -14.10 -11.15 2.93
N LEU A 104 -13.05 -10.96 3.73
CA LEU A 104 -11.67 -10.77 3.27
C LEU A 104 -10.80 -12.02 3.47
N LEU A 105 -10.51 -12.40 4.73
CA LEU A 105 -9.51 -13.42 5.04
C LEU A 105 -9.98 -14.82 4.63
N GLU A 106 -11.16 -15.25 5.06
CA GLU A 106 -11.71 -16.57 4.72
C GLU A 106 -11.91 -16.74 3.21
N LYS A 107 -12.57 -15.76 2.59
CA LYS A 107 -12.90 -15.79 1.15
C LYS A 107 -11.67 -15.94 0.25
N ARG A 108 -10.53 -15.39 0.67
CA ARG A 108 -9.27 -15.38 -0.10
C ARG A 108 -8.14 -16.13 0.60
N TYR A 109 -8.47 -16.98 1.56
CA TYR A 109 -7.52 -17.63 2.45
C TYR A 109 -6.39 -18.36 1.70
N LYS A 110 -6.77 -19.22 0.74
CA LYS A 110 -5.81 -19.97 -0.10
C LYS A 110 -4.92 -19.06 -0.95
N GLU A 111 -5.47 -17.95 -1.44
CA GLU A 111 -4.73 -16.99 -2.26
C GLU A 111 -3.67 -16.28 -1.41
N PHE A 112 -4.05 -15.80 -0.22
CA PHE A 112 -3.12 -15.11 0.69
C PHE A 112 -2.04 -16.05 1.22
N LEU A 113 -2.35 -17.29 1.56
CA LEU A 113 -1.33 -18.26 1.96
C LEU A 113 -0.29 -18.50 0.86
N LYS A 114 -0.75 -18.67 -0.39
CA LYS A 114 0.15 -18.84 -1.53
C LYS A 114 1.03 -17.61 -1.74
N LEU A 115 0.46 -16.40 -1.68
CA LEU A 115 1.22 -15.16 -1.80
C LEU A 115 2.25 -15.01 -0.67
N HIS A 116 1.90 -15.38 0.56
CA HIS A 116 2.84 -15.41 1.68
C HIS A 116 4.00 -16.37 1.43
N GLU A 117 3.74 -17.60 0.96
CA GLU A 117 4.80 -18.56 0.60
C GLU A 117 5.72 -18.01 -0.51
N GLU A 118 5.16 -17.31 -1.49
CA GLU A 118 5.95 -16.69 -2.56
C GLU A 118 6.81 -15.53 -2.06
N MET A 119 6.35 -14.77 -1.07
CA MET A 119 7.04 -13.59 -0.53
C MET A 119 7.93 -13.88 0.68
N ASP A 120 7.79 -15.05 1.31
CA ASP A 120 8.54 -15.42 2.49
C ASP A 120 10.06 -15.36 2.24
N SER A 121 10.79 -14.76 3.18
CA SER A 121 12.23 -14.53 3.10
C SER A 121 12.71 -13.78 1.84
N ARG A 122 11.84 -12.99 1.19
CA ARG A 122 12.18 -12.11 0.06
C ARG A 122 12.08 -10.64 0.43
N VAL A 123 12.73 -9.80 -0.38
CA VAL A 123 12.69 -8.34 -0.26
C VAL A 123 12.34 -7.71 -1.61
N GLU A 124 11.55 -6.63 -1.57
CA GLU A 124 11.27 -5.81 -2.74
C GLU A 124 12.34 -4.71 -2.88
N LEU A 125 12.86 -4.52 -4.10
CA LEU A 125 13.84 -3.48 -4.42
C LEU A 125 13.37 -2.66 -5.62
N GLY A 126 13.30 -1.34 -5.46
CA GLY A 126 13.02 -0.40 -6.55
C GLY A 126 14.30 0.20 -7.13
N LEU A 127 14.56 0.00 -8.43
CA LEU A 127 15.65 0.65 -9.16
C LEU A 127 15.10 1.76 -10.05
N LYS A 128 15.57 2.99 -9.84
CA LYS A 128 15.26 4.13 -10.71
C LYS A 128 16.52 4.62 -11.42
N ALA A 129 16.61 4.40 -12.73
CA ALA A 129 17.66 4.94 -13.58
C ALA A 129 17.17 6.23 -14.24
N LEU A 130 18.00 7.27 -14.21
CA LEU A 130 17.72 8.56 -14.82
C LEU A 130 18.90 8.96 -15.71
N TRP A 131 18.62 9.36 -16.94
CA TRP A 131 19.63 9.95 -17.82
C TRP A 131 19.92 11.37 -17.37
N ARG A 132 21.20 11.73 -17.28
CA ARG A 132 21.61 13.11 -16.92
C ARG A 132 21.52 14.06 -18.11
N ASP A 133 21.76 13.55 -19.31
CA ASP A 133 21.71 14.31 -20.56
C ASP A 133 20.95 13.52 -21.62
N GLU A 134 19.66 13.80 -21.75
CA GLU A 134 18.82 13.18 -22.78
C GLU A 134 19.28 13.53 -24.20
N LYS A 135 19.93 14.69 -24.40
CA LYS A 135 20.40 15.12 -25.73
C LYS A 135 21.60 14.32 -26.17
N ALA A 136 22.53 14.02 -25.27
CA ALA A 136 23.68 13.18 -25.58
C ALA A 136 23.24 11.77 -26.03
N ILE A 137 22.27 11.18 -25.33
CA ILE A 137 21.69 9.88 -25.71
C ILE A 137 20.96 9.97 -27.06
N TYR A 138 20.17 11.02 -27.28
CA TYR A 138 19.49 11.21 -28.56
C TYR A 138 20.48 11.36 -29.73
N GLN A 139 21.57 12.10 -29.51
CA GLN A 139 22.63 12.28 -30.50
C GLN A 139 23.38 10.98 -30.78
N GLU A 140 23.69 10.18 -29.76
CA GLU A 140 24.28 8.85 -29.90
C GLU A 140 23.39 7.94 -30.75
N ILE A 141 22.10 7.82 -30.41
CA ILE A 141 21.13 7.00 -31.16
C ILE A 141 21.01 7.41 -32.63
N VAL A 142 20.89 8.72 -32.92
CA VAL A 142 20.84 9.24 -34.30
C VAL A 142 22.17 9.05 -35.02
N SER A 143 23.28 9.04 -34.28
CA SER A 143 24.59 8.81 -34.88
C SER A 143 24.77 7.36 -35.35
N GLU A 144 24.24 6.39 -34.61
CA GLU A 144 24.37 4.96 -34.92
C GLU A 144 23.37 4.47 -35.99
N HIS A 145 22.26 5.18 -36.18
CA HIS A 145 21.18 4.78 -37.08
C HIS A 145 21.06 5.73 -38.28
N GLY A 146 21.64 5.34 -39.42
CA GLY A 146 21.68 6.16 -40.63
C GLY A 146 20.30 6.58 -41.17
N GLU A 147 19.28 5.74 -41.02
CA GLU A 147 17.90 6.06 -41.44
C GLU A 147 17.26 7.13 -40.54
N LEU A 148 17.52 7.11 -39.22
CA LEU A 148 17.06 8.14 -38.30
C LEU A 148 17.75 9.48 -38.56
N ARG A 149 19.03 9.43 -38.96
CA ARG A 149 19.78 10.62 -39.35
C ARG A 149 19.16 11.29 -40.59
N LYS A 150 18.89 10.50 -41.64
CA LYS A 150 18.21 10.99 -42.84
C LYS A 150 16.82 11.56 -42.53
N LEU A 151 16.06 10.88 -41.66
CA LEU A 151 14.74 11.34 -41.25
C LEU A 151 14.84 12.68 -40.53
N ARG A 152 15.65 12.81 -39.47
CA ARG A 152 15.88 14.07 -38.74
C ARG A 152 16.21 15.21 -39.72
N ASP A 153 17.19 14.99 -40.59
CA ASP A 153 17.68 16.01 -41.54
C ASP A 153 16.58 16.45 -42.54
N SER A 154 15.60 15.58 -42.82
CA SER A 154 14.46 15.89 -43.70
C SER A 154 13.31 16.64 -43.01
N VAL A 155 13.27 16.62 -41.68
CA VAL A 155 12.26 17.33 -40.87
C VAL A 155 12.83 18.65 -40.31
N GLU A 156 14.15 18.74 -40.10
CA GLU A 156 14.82 19.99 -39.75
C GLU A 156 14.61 21.06 -40.85
N GLY A 157 13.94 22.16 -40.50
CA GLY A 157 13.66 23.28 -41.40
C GLY A 157 12.30 23.24 -42.10
N LYS A 158 11.50 22.19 -41.91
CA LYS A 158 10.06 22.22 -42.24
C LYS A 158 9.28 22.60 -40.98
N SER A 159 8.70 23.80 -40.97
CA SER A 159 7.68 24.13 -39.96
C SER A 159 6.51 23.14 -40.06
N PRO A 160 5.84 22.82 -38.94
CA PRO A 160 4.70 21.89 -38.92
C PRO A 160 3.57 22.32 -39.85
#